data_AF-A0A142WWP6-F1
#
_entry.id   AF-A0A142WWP6-F1
#
_cell.length_a   1.000
_cell.length_b   1.000
_cell.length_c   1.000
_cell.angle_alpha   90.00
_cell.angle_beta   90.00
_cell.angle_gamma   90.00
#
_symmetry.space_group_name_H-M   'P 1'
#
loop_
_entity.id
_entity.type
_entity.pdbx_description
1 polymer ?
#
loop_
_entity_poly.entity_id
_entity_poly.type
_entity_poly.pdbx_seq_one_letter_code
_entity_poly.pdbx_strand_id
1 'polypeptide(L)' 'MLELKRATYYVQVNLKRLAENAGRDGEPLPLEQARMYLLAWKFVPLPDDLWQCTDHSLAYLRPDEIEAVIYF' A
#
# COMPACT_ATOMS: atom_id res chain seq x y z
N MET A 1 -14.98 15.09 23.07
CA MET A 1 -14.95 14.18 21.91
C MET A 1 -13.51 13.73 21.78
N LEU A 2 -13.15 12.52 22.22
CA LEU A 2 -11.79 12.01 22.01
C LEU A 2 -11.70 11.65 20.52
N GLU A 3 -10.98 12.45 19.74
CA GLU A 3 -10.52 12.01 18.44
C GLU A 3 -9.57 10.83 18.70
N LEU A 4 -10.05 9.61 18.44
CA LEU A 4 -9.17 8.46 18.27
C LEU A 4 -8.22 8.81 17.13
N LYS A 5 -7.02 9.28 17.47
CA LYS A 5 -5.91 9.41 16.52
C LYS A 5 -5.72 8.03 15.90
N ARG A 6 -6.24 7.84 14.70
CA ARG A 6 -6.07 6.59 13.95
C ARG A 6 -4.56 6.40 13.78
N ALA A 7 -4.06 5.23 14.19
CA ALA A 7 -2.67 4.88 14.02
C ALA A 7 -2.28 5.07 12.55
N THR A 8 -1.24 5.86 12.33
CA THR A 8 -0.68 6.15 11.02
C THR A 8 0.56 5.28 10.86
N TYR A 9 0.62 4.54 9.76
CA TYR A 9 1.73 3.67 9.40
C TYR A 9 2.42 4.21 8.16
N TYR A 10 3.71 3.93 8.06
CA TYR A 10 4.54 4.25 6.92
C TYR A 10 5.08 2.94 6.37
N VAL A 11 4.85 2.65 5.10
CA VAL A 11 5.22 1.36 4.51
C VAL A 11 5.85 1.54 3.14
N GLN A 12 6.86 0.72 2.85
CA GLN A 12 7.34 0.53 1.49
C GLN A 12 6.58 -0.63 0.87
N VAL A 13 5.97 -0.37 -0.29
CA VAL A 13 5.14 -1.35 -1.00
C VAL A 13 5.90 -1.87 -2.21
N ASN A 14 6.00 -3.20 -2.32
CA ASN A 14 6.52 -3.83 -3.52
C ASN A 14 5.47 -3.77 -4.63
N LEU A 15 5.53 -2.70 -5.44
CA LEU A 15 4.56 -2.48 -6.52
C LEU A 15 4.55 -3.60 -7.57
N LYS A 16 5.67 -4.32 -7.77
CA LYS A 16 5.73 -5.45 -8.71
C LYS A 16 4.91 -6.63 -8.18
N ARG A 17 5.10 -6.99 -6.90
CA ARG A 17 4.29 -8.04 -6.24
C ARG A 17 2.82 -7.69 -6.21
N LEU A 18 2.49 -6.43 -5.88
CA LEU A 18 1.11 -5.96 -5.92
C LEU A 18 0.51 -6.11 -7.33
N ALA A 19 1.24 -5.72 -8.37
CA ALA A 19 0.80 -5.85 -9.75
C ALA A 19 0.63 -7.32 -10.20
N GLU A 20 1.55 -8.20 -9.81
CA GLU A 20 1.47 -9.64 -10.05
C GLU A 20 0.24 -10.25 -9.36
N ASN A 21 0.00 -9.90 -8.10
CA ASN A 21 -1.09 -10.45 -7.29
C ASN A 21 -2.48 -9.92 -7.66
N ALA A 22 -2.55 -8.66 -8.13
CA ALA A 22 -3.79 -8.03 -8.59
C ALA A 22 -4.10 -8.33 -10.07
N GLY A 23 -3.13 -8.89 -10.80
CA GLY A 23 -3.29 -9.39 -12.16
C GLY A 23 -4.34 -10.50 -12.28
N ARG A 24 -4.77 -10.77 -13.51
CA ARG A 24 -5.69 -11.87 -13.83
C ARG A 24 -5.07 -12.75 -14.91
N ASP A 25 -5.43 -14.03 -14.89
CA ASP A 25 -5.02 -15.00 -15.91
C ASP A 25 -3.50 -15.13 -16.10
N GLY A 26 -2.73 -14.86 -15.02
CA GLY A 26 -1.27 -14.91 -15.02
C GLY A 26 -0.58 -13.68 -15.60
N GLU A 27 -1.33 -12.66 -16.03
CA GLU A 27 -0.79 -11.41 -16.52
C GLU A 27 -0.77 -10.35 -15.40
N PRO A 28 0.42 -9.83 -15.01
CA PRO A 28 0.52 -8.74 -14.04
C PRO A 28 -0.14 -7.47 -14.57
N LEU A 29 -0.69 -6.67 -13.65
CA LEU A 29 -1.18 -5.34 -14.02
C LEU A 29 -0.03 -4.40 -14.41
N PRO A 30 -0.29 -3.37 -15.22
CA PRO A 30 0.63 -2.26 -15.36
C PRO A 30 0.92 -1.62 -13.99
N LEU A 31 2.19 -1.29 -13.71
CA LEU A 31 2.60 -0.71 -12.42
C LEU A 31 1.86 0.59 -12.09
N GLU A 32 1.49 1.36 -13.10
CA GLU A 32 0.67 2.57 -12.94
C GLU A 32 -0.71 2.23 -12.36
N GLN A 33 -1.34 1.15 -12.82
CA GLN A 33 -2.62 0.70 -12.31
C GLN A 33 -2.51 0.15 -10.88
N ALA A 34 -1.42 -0.55 -10.55
CA ALA A 34 -1.13 -0.96 -9.18
C ALA A 34 -0.98 0.25 -8.24
N ARG A 35 -0.30 1.32 -8.68
CA ARG A 35 -0.24 2.60 -7.94
C ARG A 35 -1.63 3.22 -7.75
N MET A 36 -2.50 3.15 -8.77
CA MET A 36 -3.87 3.64 -8.67
C MET A 36 -4.69 2.91 -7.61
N TYR A 37 -4.47 1.60 -7.39
CA TYR A 37 -5.11 0.87 -6.31
C TYR A 37 -4.70 1.38 -4.93
N LEU A 38 -3.40 1.62 -4.70
CA LEU A 38 -2.93 2.19 -3.44
C LEU A 38 -3.62 3.53 -3.14
N LEU A 39 -3.72 4.41 -4.13
CA LEU A 39 -4.43 5.69 -3.99
C LEU A 39 -5.93 5.48 -3.69
N ALA A 40 -6.58 4.53 -4.36
CA ALA A 40 -7.98 4.18 -4.10
C ALA A 40 -8.20 3.65 -2.68
N TRP A 41 -7.25 2.88 -2.15
CA TRP A 41 -7.21 2.36 -0.78
C TRP A 41 -6.73 3.38 0.27
N LYS A 42 -6.61 4.66 -0.12
CA LYS A 42 -6.24 5.79 0.74
C LYS A 42 -4.81 5.74 1.25
N PHE A 43 -3.91 5.06 0.55
CA PHE A 43 -2.48 5.28 0.76
C PHE A 43 -2.11 6.65 0.19
N VAL A 44 -1.33 7.41 0.96
CA VAL A 44 -0.80 8.71 0.55
C VAL A 44 0.65 8.51 0.15
N PRO A 45 1.03 8.83 -1.10
CA PRO A 45 2.41 8.68 -1.55
C PRO A 45 3.31 9.69 -0.82
N LEU A 46 4.49 9.22 -0.46
CA LEU A 46 5.58 10.00 0.13
C LEU A 46 6.83 9.87 -0.77
N PRO A 47 7.88 10.67 -0.52
CA PRO A 47 9.16 10.50 -1.21
C PRO A 47 9.72 9.07 -1.06
N ASP A 48 10.59 8.67 -1.99
CA ASP A 48 11.35 7.41 -1.94
C ASP A 48 10.50 6.13 -1.90
N ASP A 49 9.40 6.12 -2.68
CA ASP A 49 8.43 5.01 -2.79
C ASP A 49 7.82 4.58 -1.43
N LEU A 50 7.84 5.48 -0.45
CA LEU A 50 7.16 5.32 0.82
C LEU A 50 5.67 5.66 0.69
N TRP A 51 4.83 4.99 1.47
CA TRP A 51 3.40 5.24 1.53
C TRP A 51 2.93 5.40 2.96
N GLN A 52 2.15 6.44 3.22
CA GLN A 52 1.44 6.61 4.48
C GLN A 52 0.06 5.98 4.39
N CYS A 53 -0.33 5.23 5.42
CA CYS A 53 -1.63 4.59 5.45
C CYS A 53 -2.17 4.44 6.89
N THR A 54 -3.39 3.93 7.01
CA THR A 54 -3.97 3.52 8.30
C THR A 54 -3.92 2.00 8.41
N ASP A 55 -4.16 1.48 9.61
CA ASP A 55 -4.28 0.02 9.84
C ASP A 55 -5.26 -0.65 8.86
N HIS A 56 -6.41 0.00 8.63
CA HIS A 56 -7.43 -0.49 7.72
C HIS A 56 -6.96 -0.55 6.27
N SER A 57 -6.24 0.47 5.81
CA SER A 57 -5.67 0.49 4.46
C SER A 57 -4.57 -0.56 4.30
N LEU A 58 -3.74 -0.73 5.34
CA LEU A 58 -2.65 -1.72 5.35
C LEU A 58 -3.19 -3.15 5.18
N ALA A 59 -4.36 -3.45 5.74
CA ALA A 59 -5.01 -4.75 5.62
C ALA A 59 -5.43 -5.13 4.18
N TYR A 60 -5.41 -4.20 3.23
CA TYR A 60 -5.61 -4.52 1.80
C TYR A 60 -4.37 -5.12 1.14
N LEU A 61 -3.17 -4.88 1.72
CA LEU A 61 -1.94 -5.45 1.23
C LEU A 61 -1.72 -6.85 1.82
N ARG A 62 -1.18 -7.74 0.99
CA ARG A 62 -0.67 -9.03 1.43
C ARG A 62 0.72 -8.87 2.04
N PRO A 63 1.13 -9.75 2.97
CA PRO A 63 2.43 -9.63 3.62
C PRO A 63 3.64 -9.58 2.66
N ASP A 64 3.56 -10.29 1.52
CA ASP A 64 4.61 -10.32 0.50
C ASP A 64 4.64 -9.08 -0.41
N GLU A 65 3.62 -8.22 -0.32
CA GLU A 65 3.55 -6.93 -1.01
C GLU A 65 4.15 -5.80 -0.16
N ILE A 66 4.49 -6.08 1.11
CA ILE A 66 5.06 -5.11 2.05
C ILE A 66 6.56 -5.37 2.16
N GLU A 67 7.39 -4.43 1.71
CA GLU A 67 8.85 -4.55 1.82
C GLU A 67 9.33 -4.19 3.22
N ALA A 68 8.75 -3.14 3.79
CA ALA A 68 9.07 -2.69 5.13
C ALA A 68 7.90 -1.92 5.75
N VAL A 69 7.75 -2.05 7.07
CA VAL A 69 6.94 -1.15 7.90
C VAL A 69 7.91 -0.27 8.68
N ILE A 70 7.73 1.05 8.57
CA ILE A 70 8.60 2.06 9.15
C ILE A 70 7.86 2.73 10.31
N TYR A 71 8.53 2.77 11.46
CA TYR A 71 8.05 3.40 12.68
C TYR A 71 8.88 4.67 12.92
N PHE A 72 8.21 5.81 13.10
CA PHE A 72 8.83 7.08 13.51
C PHE A 72 8.49 7.39 14.97
#